data_AF-A0A9D9YY67-F1
#
_entry.id   AF-A0A9D9YY67-F1
#
_cell.length_a   1.000
_cell.length_b   1.000
_cell.length_c   1.000
_cell.angle_alpha   90.00
_cell.angle_beta   90.00
_cell.angle_gamma   90.00
#
_symmetry.space_group_name_H-M   'P 1'
#
loop_
_entity.id
_entity.type
_entity.pdbx_description
1 polymer ?
#
loop_
_entity_poly.entity_id
_entity_poly.type
_entity_poly.pdbx_seq_one_letter_code
_entity_poly.pdbx_strand_id
1 'polypeptide(L)'
;MDTRYDVMFAGELREGQDEATVRRNFARLFKAGDATLDKLFSGKPQLLKRDCDAAVAQKYREAMQSAGGKPIIREVRATDQPASSGLTLAPAGSDVLRPEERQPEAPAIPVPALDVAAAGSRLAAPREPSPPAPDTSHITLGNVGERIPNLERSTAVAPIADSGLTLADPGSDLRDGQAQPPAPHDVDVSAISLAPPGADVLEAQYRKRDTAQAPDTSTISLADPPPAE
;
A
#
# COMPACT_ATOMS: atom_id res chain seq x y z
N MET A 1 29.14 -7.82 24.50
CA MET A 1 28.48 -6.58 24.98
C MET A 1 28.52 -5.62 23.82
N ASP A 2 27.50 -5.67 22.97
CA ASP A 2 27.52 -5.02 21.67
C ASP A 2 26.64 -3.78 21.75
N THR A 3 27.19 -2.74 22.38
CA THR A 3 26.51 -1.46 22.56
C THR A 3 26.52 -0.71 21.24
N ARG A 4 25.34 -0.53 20.63
CA ARG A 4 25.18 0.22 19.38
C ARG A 4 24.74 1.64 19.68
N TYR A 5 25.16 2.58 18.84
CA TYR A 5 24.89 4.00 18.99
C TYR A 5 24.23 4.54 17.73
N ASP A 6 23.19 5.33 17.93
CA ASP A 6 22.56 6.14 16.90
C ASP A 6 23.07 7.58 17.02
N VAL A 7 23.52 8.15 15.90
CA VAL A 7 23.99 9.53 15.85
C VAL A 7 22.96 10.40 15.14
N MET A 8 22.40 11.33 15.89
CA MET A 8 21.33 12.24 15.49
C MET A 8 21.80 13.70 15.59
N PHE A 9 21.16 14.58 14.84
CA PHE A 9 21.41 16.02 14.91
C PHE A 9 20.09 16.77 14.76
N ALA A 10 19.83 17.73 15.65
CA ALA A 10 18.56 18.44 15.75
C ALA A 10 18.65 19.93 15.35
N GLY A 11 19.63 20.30 14.51
CA GLY A 11 19.82 21.70 14.11
C GLY A 11 20.46 22.58 15.18
N GLU A 12 20.89 22.03 16.31
CA GLU A 12 21.54 22.81 17.37
C GLU A 12 22.98 23.18 17.01
N LEU A 13 23.24 24.48 16.89
CA LEU A 13 24.57 25.04 16.61
C LEU A 13 25.31 25.35 17.91
N ARG A 14 26.65 25.33 17.87
CA ARG A 14 27.50 25.78 18.97
C ARG A 14 27.50 27.32 19.04
N GLU A 15 27.52 27.85 20.26
CA GLU A 15 27.64 29.30 20.51
C GLU A 15 28.81 29.90 19.72
N GLY A 16 28.51 30.89 18.88
CA GLY A 16 29.48 31.60 18.04
C GLY A 16 29.71 31.03 16.63
N GLN A 17 28.96 30.01 16.20
CA GLN A 17 28.99 29.53 14.81
C GLN A 17 27.76 29.99 14.02
N ASP A 18 28.01 30.49 12.81
CA ASP A 18 26.97 30.95 11.88
C ASP A 18 26.35 29.77 11.12
N GLU A 19 25.02 29.76 10.98
CA GLU A 19 24.28 28.67 10.35
C GLU A 19 24.70 28.42 8.90
N ALA A 20 25.01 29.47 8.13
CA ALA A 20 25.46 29.30 6.75
C ALA A 20 26.82 28.59 6.67
N THR A 21 27.69 28.84 7.65
CA THR A 21 29.01 28.19 7.73
C THR A 21 28.88 26.73 8.18
N VAL A 22 28.02 26.44 9.16
CA VAL A 22 27.78 25.07 9.63
C VAL A 22 27.08 24.23 8.55
N ARG A 23 26.08 24.79 7.85
CA ARG A 23 25.43 24.13 6.70
C ARG A 23 26.45 23.71 5.64
N ARG A 24 27.39 24.59 5.28
CA ARG A 24 28.46 24.29 4.31
C ARG A 24 29.40 23.17 4.79
N ASN A 25 29.76 23.17 6.07
CA ASN A 25 30.61 22.13 6.65
C ASN A 25 29.89 20.77 6.69
N PHE A 26 28.61 20.76 7.04
CA PHE A 26 27.77 19.56 7.03
C PHE A 26 27.53 19.04 5.60
N ALA A 27 27.34 19.93 4.62
CA ALA A 27 27.26 19.56 3.20
C ALA A 27 28.50 18.78 2.76
N ARG A 28 29.69 19.27 3.15
CA ARG A 28 30.97 18.64 2.81
C ARG A 28 31.21 17.34 3.57
N LEU A 29 30.84 17.28 4.85
CA LEU A 29 31.05 16.12 5.71
C LEU A 29 30.13 14.94 5.34
N PHE A 30 28.86 15.22 5.04
CA PHE A 30 27.85 14.20 4.72
C PHE A 30 27.59 14.01 3.22
N LYS A 31 28.23 14.81 2.35
CA LYS A 31 27.89 14.89 0.92
C LYS A 31 26.38 15.07 0.70
N ALA A 32 25.74 15.83 1.59
CA ALA A 32 24.31 16.05 1.60
C ALA A 32 23.96 17.28 0.75
N GLY A 33 22.92 17.16 -0.08
CA GLY A 33 22.39 18.28 -0.86
C GLY A 33 21.59 19.26 0.00
N ASP A 34 21.33 20.46 -0.53
CA ASP A 34 20.63 21.56 0.15
C ASP A 34 19.29 21.12 0.78
N ALA A 35 18.53 20.27 0.08
CA ALA A 35 17.26 19.72 0.57
C ALA A 35 17.38 18.81 1.80
N THR A 36 18.51 18.11 1.97
CA THR A 36 18.76 17.27 3.15
C THR A 36 19.26 18.12 4.32
N LEU A 37 20.03 19.17 4.03
CA LEU A 37 20.48 20.14 5.03
C LEU A 37 19.30 20.93 5.59
N ASP A 38 18.39 21.41 4.75
CA ASP A 38 17.20 22.13 5.21
C ASP A 38 16.38 21.30 6.21
N LYS A 39 16.22 19.99 5.95
CA LYS A 39 15.57 19.04 6.87
C LYS A 39 16.37 18.84 8.17
N LEU A 40 17.70 18.81 8.08
CA LEU A 40 18.61 18.62 9.21
C LEU A 40 18.65 19.83 10.16
N PHE A 41 18.47 21.04 9.61
CA PHE A 41 18.40 22.32 10.34
C PHE A 41 16.95 22.76 10.65
N SER A 42 15.94 21.97 10.26
CA SER A 42 14.52 22.25 10.52
C SER A 42 14.11 22.17 12.01
N GLY A 43 15.07 21.97 12.92
CA GLY A 43 14.85 21.78 14.36
C GLY A 43 14.35 20.39 14.76
N LYS A 44 14.07 19.51 13.80
CA LYS A 44 13.71 18.11 14.06
C LYS A 44 14.96 17.25 14.17
N PRO A 45 15.06 16.33 15.15
CA PRO A 45 16.20 15.44 15.28
C PRO A 45 16.27 14.48 14.09
N GLN A 46 17.20 14.74 13.19
CA GLN A 46 17.42 13.94 11.99
C GLN A 46 18.54 12.94 12.25
N LEU A 47 18.26 11.70 11.86
CA LEU A 47 19.17 10.60 12.05
C LEU A 47 20.17 10.53 10.89
N LEU A 48 21.45 10.64 11.22
CA LEU A 48 22.53 10.58 10.24
C LEU A 48 23.02 9.15 10.05
N LYS A 49 23.17 8.40 11.14
CA LYS A 49 23.66 7.02 11.09
C LYS A 49 23.09 6.19 12.23
N ARG A 50 22.51 5.04 11.86
CA ARG A 50 22.02 4.01 12.78
C ARG A 50 23.05 2.91 13.01
N ASP A 51 22.94 2.24 14.15
CA ASP A 51 23.66 1.01 14.48
C ASP A 51 25.20 1.15 14.39
N CYS A 52 25.77 2.24 14.94
CA CYS A 52 27.20 2.51 14.91
C CYS A 52 27.91 1.97 16.16
N ASP A 53 29.14 1.47 16.03
CA ASP A 53 30.00 1.17 17.17
C ASP A 53 30.48 2.44 17.90
N ALA A 54 30.89 2.30 19.16
CA ALA A 54 31.41 3.41 20.00
C ALA A 54 32.55 4.20 19.31
N ALA A 55 33.49 3.48 18.67
CA ALA A 55 34.61 4.08 17.97
C ALA A 55 34.18 4.89 16.72
N VAL A 56 33.10 4.47 16.07
CA VAL A 56 32.53 5.17 14.91
C VAL A 56 31.73 6.37 15.39
N ALA A 57 30.85 6.19 16.39
CA ALA A 57 30.06 7.27 16.98
C ALA A 57 30.93 8.43 17.51
N GLN A 58 32.09 8.12 18.10
CA GLN A 58 33.03 9.14 18.59
C GLN A 58 33.66 9.95 17.44
N LYS A 59 34.05 9.29 16.33
CA LYS A 59 34.53 10.00 15.13
C LYS A 59 33.46 10.93 14.55
N TYR A 60 32.21 10.48 14.51
CA TYR A 60 31.09 11.30 14.04
C TYR A 60 30.80 12.46 15.01
N ARG A 61 30.93 12.24 16.32
CA ARG A 61 30.81 13.30 17.34
C ARG A 61 31.83 14.39 17.12
N GLU A 62 33.11 14.03 16.98
CA GLU A 62 34.20 14.98 16.77
C GLU A 62 34.02 15.74 15.46
N ALA A 63 33.70 15.04 14.37
CA ALA A 63 33.48 15.66 13.08
C ALA A 63 32.31 16.66 13.09
N MET A 64 31.19 16.33 13.76
CA MET A 64 30.05 17.25 13.89
C MET A 64 30.35 18.42 14.84
N GLN A 65 31.12 18.18 15.91
CA GLN A 65 31.57 19.24 16.82
C GLN A 65 32.54 20.21 16.15
N SER A 66 33.44 19.71 15.30
CA SER A 66 34.34 20.52 14.46
C SER A 66 33.60 21.27 13.36
N ALA A 67 32.51 20.69 12.85
CA ALA A 67 31.64 21.37 11.88
C ALA A 67 30.79 22.49 12.49
N GLY A 68 30.72 22.59 13.83
CA GLY A 68 30.01 23.65 14.55
C GLY A 68 28.64 23.23 15.10
N GLY A 69 28.28 21.95 15.04
CA GLY A 69 27.00 21.41 15.53
C GLY A 69 27.11 20.68 16.87
N LYS A 70 25.99 20.58 17.59
CA LYS A 70 25.83 19.71 18.77
C LYS A 70 25.20 18.37 18.36
N PRO A 71 26.00 17.28 18.23
CA PRO A 71 25.46 15.96 17.93
C PRO A 71 24.76 15.36 19.15
N ILE A 72 23.64 14.68 18.90
CA ILE A 72 22.89 13.90 19.90
C ILE A 72 23.26 12.44 19.66
N ILE A 73 23.98 11.82 20.60
CA ILE A 73 24.34 10.40 20.54
C ILE A 73 23.41 9.66 21.48
N ARG A 74 22.65 8.71 20.93
CA ARG A 74 21.78 7.83 21.72
C ARG A 74 22.39 6.44 21.75
N GLU A 75 22.67 5.93 22.93
CA GLU A 75 23.02 4.52 23.12
C GLU A 75 21.74 3.70 22.94
N VAL A 76 21.71 2.84 21.93
CA VAL A 76 20.61 1.91 21.68
C VAL A 76 21.08 0.54 22.17
N ARG A 77 20.72 0.23 23.42
CA ARG A 77 20.70 -1.17 23.85
C ARG A 77 19.59 -1.86 23.07
N ALA A 78 19.81 -3.10 22.65
CA ALA A 78 18.86 -3.90 21.85
C ALA A 78 17.46 -4.12 22.50
N THR A 79 17.21 -3.54 23.67
CA THR A 79 15.93 -3.49 24.37
C THR A 79 15.21 -2.13 24.33
N ASP A 80 15.83 -1.07 23.79
CA ASP A 80 15.22 0.28 23.73
C ASP A 80 14.88 0.64 22.28
N GLN A 81 13.87 -0.06 21.75
CA GLN A 81 13.09 0.47 20.63
C GLN A 81 12.51 1.82 21.07
N PRO A 82 12.60 2.89 20.26
CA PRO A 82 11.96 4.14 20.61
C PRO A 82 10.47 3.85 20.78
N ALA A 83 10.00 3.99 22.03
CA ALA A 83 8.60 3.93 22.43
C ALA A 83 7.80 4.93 21.59
N SER A 84 7.45 4.49 20.40
CA SER A 84 6.50 5.10 19.51
C SER A 84 5.16 4.69 20.11
N SER A 85 4.66 5.51 21.03
CA SER A 85 3.36 5.35 21.67
C SER A 85 3.11 4.00 22.33
N GLY A 86 3.69 3.78 23.53
CA GLY A 86 3.05 3.12 24.68
C GLY A 86 2.28 1.80 24.53
N LEU A 87 2.46 1.02 23.46
CA LEU A 87 1.73 -0.23 23.25
C LEU A 87 2.67 -1.41 23.47
N THR A 88 2.45 -2.14 24.56
CA THR A 88 3.12 -3.42 24.83
C THR A 88 2.17 -4.57 24.50
N LEU A 89 2.69 -5.66 23.96
CA LEU A 89 1.89 -6.81 23.56
C LEU A 89 1.57 -7.67 24.78
N ALA A 90 0.29 -7.83 25.10
CA ALA A 90 -0.15 -8.75 26.13
C ALA A 90 0.06 -10.21 25.69
N PRO A 91 0.30 -11.16 26.61
CA PRO A 91 0.40 -12.57 26.28
C PRO A 91 -0.88 -13.08 25.60
N ALA A 92 -0.72 -14.04 24.68
CA ALA A 92 -1.83 -14.58 23.91
C ALA A 92 -2.93 -15.14 24.84
N GLY A 93 -4.18 -14.75 24.59
CA GLY A 93 -5.34 -15.10 25.42
C GLY A 93 -5.68 -14.08 26.51
N SER A 94 -4.97 -12.95 26.58
CA SER A 94 -5.37 -11.84 27.46
C SER A 94 -6.67 -11.20 26.96
N ASP A 95 -7.64 -11.06 27.87
CA ASP A 95 -8.92 -10.40 27.58
C ASP A 95 -8.68 -8.90 27.36
N VAL A 96 -9.15 -8.38 26.23
CA VAL A 96 -8.93 -7.00 25.81
C VAL A 96 -9.91 -6.06 26.51
N LEU A 97 -11.06 -6.57 26.98
CA LEU A 97 -12.10 -5.77 27.64
C LEU A 97 -12.16 -6.11 29.12
N ARG A 98 -12.22 -5.09 29.98
CA ARG A 98 -12.54 -5.31 31.39
C ARG A 98 -14.01 -5.77 31.54
N PRO A 99 -14.36 -6.51 32.60
CA PRO A 99 -15.73 -6.97 32.83
C PRO A 99 -16.76 -5.84 32.86
N GLU A 100 -16.36 -4.66 33.34
CA GLU A 100 -17.15 -3.43 33.39
C GLU A 100 -17.27 -2.72 32.02
N GLU A 101 -16.33 -2.95 31.09
CA GLU A 101 -16.35 -2.41 29.72
C GLU A 101 -17.11 -3.32 28.74
N ARG A 102 -17.46 -4.54 29.18
CA ARG A 102 -18.30 -5.47 28.43
C ARG A 102 -19.77 -5.07 28.56
N GLN A 103 -20.10 -3.88 28.10
CA GLN A 103 -21.48 -3.44 27.98
C GLN A 103 -22.02 -3.92 26.62
N PRO A 104 -23.02 -4.81 26.58
CA PRO A 104 -23.67 -5.21 25.34
C PRO A 104 -24.60 -4.08 24.90
N GLU A 105 -24.04 -2.98 24.43
CA GLU A 105 -24.80 -1.99 23.68
C GLU A 105 -24.96 -2.56 22.27
N ALA A 106 -25.99 -3.38 22.07
CA ALA A 106 -26.39 -3.77 20.73
C ALA A 106 -26.77 -2.46 20.02
N PRO A 107 -26.05 -2.05 18.95
CA PRO A 107 -26.53 -0.94 18.16
C PRO A 107 -27.93 -1.32 17.71
N ALA A 108 -28.93 -0.49 18.04
CA ALA A 108 -30.26 -0.62 17.49
C ALA A 108 -30.17 -0.24 16.01
N ILE A 109 -29.61 -1.14 15.21
CA ILE A 109 -29.62 -1.04 13.76
C ILE A 109 -31.09 -1.31 13.40
N PRO A 110 -31.83 -0.32 12.87
CA PRO A 110 -33.14 -0.59 12.33
C PRO A 110 -32.91 -1.45 11.07
N VAL A 111 -32.87 -2.77 11.25
CA VAL A 111 -32.92 -3.69 10.12
C VAL A 111 -34.33 -3.57 9.56
N PRO A 112 -34.50 -3.22 8.26
CA PRO A 112 -35.82 -3.30 7.66
C PRO A 112 -36.30 -4.74 7.82
N ALA A 113 -37.57 -4.91 8.22
CA ALA A 113 -38.18 -6.22 8.24
C ALA A 113 -38.11 -6.79 6.82
N LEU A 114 -37.27 -7.82 6.63
CA LEU A 114 -37.20 -8.53 5.36
C LEU A 114 -38.53 -9.26 5.18
N ASP A 115 -39.32 -8.82 4.21
CA ASP A 115 -40.55 -9.49 3.79
C ASP A 115 -40.21 -10.56 2.74
N VAL A 116 -40.66 -11.79 2.96
CA VAL A 116 -40.43 -12.90 2.04
C VAL A 116 -41.62 -13.00 1.10
N ALA A 117 -41.40 -12.66 -0.17
CA ALA A 117 -42.43 -12.83 -1.18
C ALA A 117 -42.74 -14.33 -1.42
N ALA A 118 -44.00 -14.64 -1.72
CA ALA A 118 -44.42 -15.99 -2.06
C ALA A 118 -43.62 -16.57 -3.25
N ALA A 119 -43.37 -17.87 -3.24
CA ALA A 119 -42.65 -18.57 -4.29
C ALA A 119 -43.28 -18.30 -5.67
N GLY A 120 -42.47 -17.85 -6.64
CA GLY A 120 -42.93 -17.48 -7.99
C GLY A 120 -43.31 -16.01 -8.17
N SER A 121 -43.22 -15.18 -7.13
CA SER A 121 -43.49 -13.73 -7.23
C SER A 121 -42.38 -12.99 -7.97
N ARG A 122 -42.75 -12.10 -8.89
CA ARG A 122 -41.82 -11.19 -9.56
C ARG A 122 -41.47 -10.04 -8.61
N LEU A 123 -40.26 -10.06 -8.06
CA LEU A 123 -39.74 -9.03 -7.14
C LEU A 123 -39.43 -7.69 -7.83
N ALA A 124 -39.23 -7.71 -9.15
CA ALA A 124 -38.96 -6.51 -9.92
C ALA A 124 -40.26 -5.75 -10.24
N ALA A 125 -40.25 -4.44 -10.03
CA ALA A 125 -41.33 -3.56 -10.49
C ALA A 125 -41.58 -3.75 -12.00
N PRO A 126 -42.83 -3.64 -12.47
CA PRO A 126 -43.14 -3.59 -13.89
C PRO A 126 -42.29 -2.52 -14.58
N ARG A 127 -41.65 -2.87 -15.70
CA ARG A 127 -40.84 -1.92 -16.47
C ARG A 127 -41.75 -0.81 -16.97
N GLU A 128 -41.46 0.43 -16.59
CA GLU A 128 -42.12 1.61 -17.14
C GLU A 128 -41.87 1.69 -18.66
N PRO A 129 -42.87 2.10 -19.46
CA PRO A 129 -42.67 2.28 -20.89
C PRO A 129 -41.57 3.32 -21.15
N SER A 130 -40.72 3.07 -22.14
CA SER A 130 -39.70 4.04 -22.55
C SER A 130 -40.37 5.37 -22.94
N PRO A 131 -39.79 6.53 -22.58
CA PRO A 131 -40.30 7.81 -23.05
C PRO A 131 -40.31 7.86 -24.59
N PRO A 132 -41.22 8.64 -25.20
CA PRO A 132 -41.25 8.81 -26.65
C PRO A 132 -39.92 9.38 -27.15
N ALA A 133 -39.51 8.96 -28.36
CA ALA A 133 -38.30 9.47 -28.99
C ALA A 133 -38.39 11.00 -29.17
N PRO A 134 -37.29 11.74 -28.99
CA PRO A 134 -37.26 13.17 -29.26
C PRO A 134 -37.53 13.45 -30.74
N ASP A 135 -38.20 14.57 -31.05
CA ASP A 135 -38.39 15.00 -32.43
C ASP A 135 -37.05 15.44 -33.04
N THR A 136 -36.67 14.81 -34.15
CA THR A 136 -35.46 15.12 -34.91
C THR A 136 -35.76 15.81 -36.24
N SER A 137 -37.01 16.23 -36.47
CA SER A 137 -37.47 16.82 -37.73
C SER A 137 -36.75 18.14 -38.05
N HIS A 138 -36.16 18.79 -37.04
CA HIS A 138 -35.37 20.00 -37.18
C HIS A 138 -33.90 19.77 -37.55
N ILE A 139 -33.41 18.52 -37.56
CA ILE A 139 -32.02 18.19 -37.87
C ILE A 139 -31.89 17.93 -39.38
N THR A 140 -31.12 18.78 -40.07
CA THR A 140 -30.86 18.66 -41.52
C THR A 140 -29.39 18.38 -41.77
N LEU A 141 -29.08 17.50 -42.74
CA LEU A 141 -27.71 17.23 -43.17
C LEU A 141 -27.27 18.28 -44.21
N GLY A 142 -26.18 19.01 -43.92
CA GLY A 142 -25.58 19.93 -44.87
C GLY A 142 -24.86 19.21 -46.01
N ASN A 143 -24.65 19.90 -47.14
CA ASN A 143 -23.92 19.32 -48.27
C ASN A 143 -22.44 19.06 -47.93
N VAL A 144 -21.81 18.11 -48.65
CA VAL A 144 -20.37 17.85 -48.51
C VAL A 144 -19.59 19.12 -48.87
N GLY A 145 -18.79 19.62 -47.91
CA GLY A 145 -18.01 20.86 -48.07
C GLY A 145 -18.74 22.13 -47.66
N GLU A 146 -20.01 22.06 -47.27
CA GLU A 146 -20.77 23.21 -46.77
C GLU A 146 -20.22 23.68 -45.42
N ARG A 147 -20.12 25.00 -45.24
CA ARG A 147 -19.51 25.60 -44.05
C ARG A 147 -20.50 25.57 -42.88
N ILE A 148 -20.15 24.87 -41.81
CA ILE A 148 -20.96 24.82 -40.58
C ILE A 148 -20.97 26.21 -39.92
N PRO A 149 -22.15 26.84 -39.72
CA PRO A 149 -22.25 28.11 -39.01
C PRO A 149 -21.84 27.93 -37.54
N ASN A 150 -21.14 28.91 -36.97
CA ASN A 150 -20.62 28.93 -35.60
C ASN A 150 -19.54 27.88 -35.24
N LEU A 151 -19.00 27.15 -36.21
CA LEU A 151 -17.81 26.33 -35.97
C LEU A 151 -16.55 27.20 -36.11
N GLU A 152 -15.96 27.57 -34.98
CA GLU A 152 -14.66 28.27 -34.92
C GLU A 152 -13.61 27.43 -35.65
N ARG A 153 -13.13 27.93 -36.80
CA ARG A 153 -12.14 27.22 -37.61
C ARG A 153 -10.77 27.52 -37.01
N SER A 154 -10.22 26.55 -36.28
CA SER A 154 -8.84 26.65 -35.80
C SER A 154 -7.88 26.49 -36.98
N THR A 155 -7.54 27.59 -37.66
CA THR A 155 -6.64 27.58 -38.82
C THR A 155 -5.17 27.75 -38.44
N ALA A 156 -4.84 27.72 -37.15
CA ALA A 156 -3.46 27.76 -36.69
C ALA A 156 -3.00 26.36 -36.29
N VAL A 157 -2.74 25.51 -37.28
CA VAL A 157 -1.76 24.45 -37.04
C VAL A 157 -0.41 25.16 -37.03
N ALA A 158 0.10 25.46 -35.83
CA ALA A 158 1.50 25.82 -35.70
C ALA A 158 2.34 24.74 -36.40
N PRO A 159 3.41 25.10 -37.15
CA PRO A 159 4.28 24.09 -37.72
C PRO A 159 4.79 23.22 -36.57
N ILE A 160 4.29 21.98 -36.53
CA ILE A 160 4.76 20.97 -35.59
C ILE A 160 6.20 20.71 -36.01
N ALA A 161 7.17 20.95 -35.12
CA ALA A 161 8.56 20.64 -35.40
C ALA A 161 8.69 19.11 -35.52
N ASP A 162 8.59 18.59 -36.74
CA ASP A 162 8.70 17.18 -37.08
C ASP A 162 10.15 16.69 -37.15
N SER A 163 11.11 17.53 -36.72
CA SER A 163 12.55 17.27 -36.81
C SER A 163 13.03 16.00 -36.08
N GLY A 164 12.18 15.36 -35.28
CA GLY A 164 12.46 14.07 -34.62
C GLY A 164 11.71 12.88 -35.22
N LEU A 165 10.86 13.09 -36.24
CA LEU A 165 10.05 12.05 -36.87
C LEU A 165 10.69 11.65 -38.20
N THR A 166 11.36 10.50 -38.22
CA THR A 166 11.90 9.94 -39.46
C THR A 166 11.01 8.79 -39.92
N LEU A 167 10.78 8.73 -41.23
CA LEU A 167 10.07 7.60 -41.84
C LEU A 167 11.07 6.47 -42.05
N ALA A 168 10.77 5.28 -41.53
CA ALA A 168 11.59 4.11 -41.78
C ALA A 168 11.46 3.65 -43.25
N ASP A 169 12.49 2.97 -43.76
CA ASP A 169 12.48 2.41 -45.11
C ASP A 169 11.30 1.44 -45.31
N PRO A 170 10.75 1.37 -46.54
CA PRO A 170 9.63 0.48 -46.83
C PRO A 170 10.01 -0.98 -46.54
N GLY A 171 9.27 -1.62 -45.62
CA GLY A 171 9.52 -2.99 -45.17
C GLY A 171 10.25 -3.10 -43.83
N SER A 172 10.62 -1.99 -43.18
CA SER A 172 11.15 -2.01 -41.81
C SER A 172 10.08 -2.45 -40.80
N ASP A 173 10.41 -3.47 -40.01
CA ASP A 173 9.58 -3.94 -38.89
C ASP A 173 9.69 -2.95 -37.71
N LEU A 174 8.56 -2.34 -37.31
CA LEU A 174 8.48 -1.28 -36.29
C LEU A 174 8.15 -1.83 -34.89
N ARG A 175 8.31 -3.13 -34.65
CA ARG A 175 8.06 -3.73 -33.33
C ARG A 175 9.06 -3.19 -32.31
N ASP A 176 8.54 -2.44 -31.36
CA ASP A 176 9.27 -1.85 -30.24
C ASP A 176 9.94 -2.96 -29.43
N GLY A 177 11.28 -3.01 -29.50
CA GLY A 177 12.10 -4.03 -28.86
C GLY A 177 12.13 -5.35 -29.62
N GLN A 178 13.33 -5.78 -30.02
CA GLN A 178 13.61 -7.20 -29.93
C GLN A 178 13.38 -7.58 -28.46
N ALA A 179 12.21 -8.16 -28.16
CA ALA A 179 12.04 -8.93 -26.94
C ALA A 179 13.00 -10.11 -27.08
N GLN A 180 14.28 -9.87 -26.79
CA GLN A 180 15.23 -10.92 -26.46
C GLN A 180 14.48 -11.76 -25.43
N PRO A 181 14.15 -13.03 -25.75
CA PRO A 181 13.52 -13.90 -24.77
C PRO A 181 14.37 -13.79 -23.50
N PRO A 182 13.78 -13.48 -22.33
CA PRO A 182 14.57 -13.37 -21.11
C PRO A 182 15.39 -14.65 -20.99
N ALA A 183 16.70 -14.51 -20.84
CA ALA A 183 17.58 -15.66 -20.69
C ALA A 183 17.01 -16.54 -19.57
N PRO A 184 16.86 -17.86 -19.78
CA PRO A 184 16.29 -18.74 -18.77
C PRO A 184 17.10 -18.59 -17.48
N HIS A 185 16.43 -18.20 -16.40
CA HIS A 185 17.04 -18.15 -15.09
C HIS A 185 17.23 -19.59 -14.61
N ASP A 186 18.48 -19.97 -14.32
CA ASP A 186 18.79 -21.23 -13.65
C ASP A 186 18.38 -21.10 -12.17
N VAL A 187 17.20 -21.61 -11.84
CA VAL A 187 16.69 -21.60 -10.46
C VAL A 187 17.21 -22.85 -9.77
N ASP A 188 18.05 -22.67 -8.75
CA ASP A 188 18.49 -23.79 -7.91
C ASP A 188 17.31 -24.33 -7.10
N VAL A 189 16.74 -25.43 -7.58
CA VAL A 189 15.67 -26.18 -6.90
C VAL A 189 16.21 -27.33 -6.06
N SER A 190 17.53 -27.43 -5.90
CA SER A 190 18.21 -28.51 -5.19
C SER A 190 17.78 -28.61 -3.71
N ALA A 191 17.32 -27.51 -3.12
CA ALA A 191 16.81 -27.47 -1.75
C ALA A 191 15.32 -27.85 -1.62
N ILE A 192 14.58 -28.02 -2.71
CA ILE A 192 13.15 -28.32 -2.71
C ILE A 192 12.96 -29.82 -2.96
N SER A 193 12.54 -30.55 -1.93
CA SER A 193 12.23 -31.98 -2.04
C SER A 193 10.72 -32.18 -2.16
N LEU A 194 10.27 -32.86 -3.22
CA LEU A 194 8.87 -33.17 -3.45
C LEU A 194 8.49 -34.48 -2.75
N ALA A 195 7.49 -34.42 -1.87
CA ALA A 195 6.98 -35.60 -1.20
C ALA A 195 6.23 -36.54 -2.17
N PRO A 196 6.23 -37.86 -1.95
CA PRO A 196 5.49 -38.79 -2.81
C PRO A 196 3.99 -38.51 -2.79
N PRO A 197 3.26 -38.86 -3.86
CA PRO A 197 1.82 -38.59 -3.92
C PRO A 197 1.09 -39.27 -2.75
N GLY A 198 0.26 -38.50 -2.04
CA GLY A 198 -0.46 -38.95 -0.85
C GLY A 198 0.33 -38.85 0.46
N ALA A 199 1.58 -38.38 0.43
CA ALA A 199 2.32 -38.05 1.64
C ALA A 199 1.71 -36.81 2.32
N ASP A 200 1.44 -36.95 3.62
CA ASP A 200 0.90 -35.87 4.43
C ASP A 200 2.01 -34.86 4.74
N VAL A 201 1.96 -33.71 4.06
CA VAL A 201 2.97 -32.64 4.14
C VAL A 201 2.87 -31.81 5.43
N LEU A 202 1.88 -32.07 6.28
CA LEU A 202 1.65 -31.32 7.51
C LEU A 202 1.84 -32.21 8.74
N GLU A 203 2.70 -31.80 9.67
CA GLU A 203 2.89 -32.51 10.93
C GLU A 203 1.58 -32.60 11.73
N ALA A 204 1.35 -33.74 12.40
CA ALA A 204 0.09 -34.05 13.06
C ALA A 204 -0.35 -33.00 14.11
N GLN A 205 0.60 -32.29 14.72
CA GLN A 205 0.35 -31.21 15.70
C GLN A 205 -0.23 -29.94 15.06
N TYR A 206 -0.02 -29.73 13.77
CA TYR A 206 -0.59 -28.60 13.02
C TYR A 206 -1.90 -28.97 12.31
N ARG A 207 -2.32 -30.25 12.35
CA ARG A 207 -3.62 -30.66 11.83
C ARG A 207 -4.71 -30.25 12.82
N LYS A 208 -5.47 -29.20 12.49
CA LYS A 208 -6.74 -28.91 13.17
C LYS A 208 -7.74 -30.01 12.81
N ARG A 209 -7.89 -31.01 13.68
CA ARG A 209 -9.05 -31.91 13.65
C ARG A 209 -10.20 -31.19 14.30
N ASP A 210 -10.97 -30.46 13.49
CA ASP A 210 -12.28 -30.02 13.91
C ASP A 210 -13.16 -31.27 13.99
N THR A 211 -13.25 -31.87 15.19
CA THR A 211 -14.32 -32.83 15.48
C THR A 211 -15.61 -32.04 15.55
N ALA A 212 -16.19 -31.76 14.38
CA ALA A 212 -17.52 -31.19 14.28
C ALA A 212 -18.48 -32.12 15.01
N GLN A 213 -18.95 -31.69 16.19
CA GLN A 213 -19.98 -32.41 16.91
C GLN A 213 -21.25 -32.30 16.09
N ALA A 214 -21.80 -33.45 15.67
CA ALA A 214 -23.04 -33.46 14.92
C ALA A 214 -24.14 -32.74 15.72
N PRO A 215 -24.95 -31.87 15.09
CA PRO A 215 -26.06 -31.22 15.77
C PRO A 215 -27.05 -32.27 16.30
N ASP A 216 -27.69 -31.97 17.42
CA ASP A 216 -28.67 -32.88 18.03
C ASP A 216 -29.90 -33.03 17.11
N THR A 217 -30.10 -34.23 16.57
CA THR A 217 -31.22 -34.55 15.66
C THR A 217 -32.39 -35.23 16.38
N SER A 218 -32.39 -35.26 17.72
CA SER A 218 -33.39 -36.00 18.51
C SER A 218 -34.82 -35.48 18.35
N THR A 219 -35.00 -34.31 17.73
CA THR A 219 -36.30 -33.69 17.45
C THR A 219 -36.85 -33.99 16.04
N ILE A 220 -36.07 -34.63 15.17
CA ILE A 220 -36.50 -34.97 13.81
C ILE A 220 -37.10 -36.38 13.80
N SER A 221 -38.40 -36.49 13.55
CA SER A 221 -39.09 -37.76 13.31
C SER A 221 -39.64 -37.81 11.89
N LEU A 222 -39.42 -38.93 11.19
CA LEU A 222 -39.95 -39.17 9.86
C LEU A 222 -41.39 -39.66 9.98
N ALA A 223 -42.34 -38.99 9.32
CA ALA A 223 -43.72 -39.46 9.25
C ALA A 223 -43.78 -40.76 8.45
N ASP A 224 -44.54 -41.76 8.95
CA ASP A 224 -44.76 -43.03 8.26
C ASP A 224 -45.48 -42.79 6.93
N PRO A 225 -45.03 -43.40 5.81
CA PRO A 225 -45.67 -43.21 4.52
C PRO A 225 -47.11 -43.74 4.55
N PRO A 226 -48.06 -43.08 3.87
CA PRO A 226 -49.45 -43.56 3.84
C PRO A 226 -49.52 -44.97 3.23
N PRO A 227 -50.45 -45.82 3.69
CA PRO A 227 -50.60 -47.17 3.17
C PRO A 227 -50.91 -47.11 1.67
N ALA A 228 -50.18 -47.90 0.89
CA ALA A 228 -50.42 -48.06 -0.54
C ALA A 228 -51.80 -48.70 -0.75
N GLU A 229 -52.63 -48.05 -1.56
CA GLU A 229 -53.91 -48.56 -2.08
C GLU A 229 -53.69 -49.48 -3.29
#